data_AF-A0A538FZ23-F1
#
_entry.id   AF-A0A538FZ23-F1
#
_cell.length_a   1.000
_cell.length_b   1.000
_cell.length_c   1.000
_cell.angle_alpha   90.00
_cell.angle_beta   90.00
_cell.angle_gamma   90.00
#
_symmetry.space_group_name_H-M   'P 1'
#
loop_
_entity.id
_entity.type
_entity.pdbx_description
1 polymer ?
#
loop_
_entity_poly.entity_id
_entity_poly.type
_entity_poly.pdbx_seq_one_letter_code
_entity_poly.pdbx_strand_id
1 'polypeptide(L)'
;MRPGVASAQRELFDEDSVLERLPSLQYALHAASELALGLRPPAGAEIAHAELAAALAGARDATAEIAEVLEHGGGIAAEPLLPEWRGALFRVRLARLRVATPKSLPAEPATEPEPPARGDALAATLLALGGATVFAAGATLQLWPVWALGLALVASGLLVYSPRP
;
A
#
# COMPACT_ATOMS: atom_id res chain seq x y z
N MET A 1 13.09 27.71 -18.19
CA MET A 1 13.50 26.29 -18.26
C MET A 1 13.69 25.81 -16.82
N ARG A 2 12.67 25.20 -16.22
CA ARG A 2 12.77 24.68 -14.84
C ARG A 2 13.47 23.32 -14.91
N PRO A 3 14.55 23.08 -14.17
CA PRO A 3 15.11 21.74 -14.08
C PRO A 3 14.02 20.79 -13.54
N GLY A 4 13.85 19.66 -14.22
CA GLY A 4 12.87 18.65 -13.84
C GLY A 4 13.21 18.08 -12.46
N VAL A 5 12.18 17.71 -11.70
CA VAL A 5 12.30 17.13 -10.35
C VAL A 5 13.28 15.93 -10.30
N ALA A 6 13.48 15.25 -11.44
CA ALA A 6 14.44 14.17 -11.63
C ALA A 6 15.92 14.62 -11.58
N SER A 7 16.27 15.83 -12.02
CA SER A 7 17.66 16.33 -11.95
C SER A 7 18.02 16.82 -10.55
N ALA A 8 17.04 17.34 -9.80
CA ALA A 8 17.22 17.74 -8.39
C ALA A 8 17.43 16.54 -7.46
N GLN A 9 16.88 15.37 -7.80
CA GLN A 9 17.12 14.11 -7.08
C GLN A 9 18.55 13.56 -7.27
N ARG A 10 19.17 13.87 -8.42
CA ARG A 10 20.51 13.41 -8.80
C ARG A 10 21.63 14.23 -8.14
N GLU A 11 21.31 15.40 -7.59
CA GLU A 11 22.27 16.37 -7.01
C GLU A 11 22.46 16.20 -5.48
N LEU A 12 21.85 15.21 -4.82
CA LEU A 12 21.93 15.05 -3.36
C LEU A 12 21.93 13.58 -2.89
N PHE A 13 22.57 12.68 -3.64
CA PHE A 13 22.95 11.37 -3.10
C PHE A 13 24.42 11.45 -2.69
N ASP A 14 24.65 11.82 -1.43
CA ASP A 14 25.98 11.79 -0.84
C ASP A 14 26.37 10.34 -0.58
N GLU A 15 26.99 9.74 -1.60
CA GLU A 15 27.37 8.34 -1.66
C GLU A 15 28.25 7.93 -0.49
N ASP A 16 29.25 8.74 -0.16
CA ASP A 16 30.17 8.50 0.96
C ASP A 16 29.40 8.47 2.29
N SER A 17 28.51 9.43 2.51
CA SER A 17 27.68 9.44 3.72
C SER A 17 26.69 8.29 3.80
N VAL A 18 26.24 7.74 2.66
CA VAL A 18 25.38 6.55 2.64
C VAL A 18 26.20 5.31 2.95
N LEU A 19 27.38 5.16 2.35
CA LEU A 19 28.31 4.05 2.61
C LEU A 19 28.71 3.98 4.09
N GLU A 20 28.92 5.12 4.75
CA GLU A 20 29.20 5.16 6.19
C GLU A 20 28.03 4.67 7.06
N ARG A 21 26.79 4.84 6.59
CA ARG A 21 25.57 4.52 7.35
C ARG A 21 25.05 3.11 7.09
N LEU A 22 25.28 2.54 5.90
CA LEU A 22 24.78 1.22 5.51
C LEU A 22 25.21 0.09 6.48
N PRO A 23 26.47 0.00 6.94
CA PRO A 23 26.89 -1.02 7.90
C PRO A 23 26.09 -0.98 9.21
N SER A 24 25.82 0.24 9.72
CA SER A 24 25.04 0.41 10.95
C SER A 24 23.59 -0.06 10.78
N LEU A 25 22.99 0.22 9.62
CA LEU A 25 21.64 -0.25 9.27
C LEU A 25 21.60 -1.77 9.13
N GLN A 26 22.57 -2.35 8.41
CA GLN A 26 22.66 -3.79 8.22
C GLN A 26 22.80 -4.51 9.56
N TYR A 27 23.64 -4.00 10.47
CA TYR A 27 23.78 -4.54 11.81
C TYR A 27 22.47 -4.43 12.60
N ALA A 28 21.79 -3.29 12.56
CA ALA A 28 20.51 -3.11 13.24
C ALA A 28 19.43 -4.08 12.71
N LEU A 29 19.37 -4.29 11.40
CA LEU A 29 18.45 -5.24 10.76
C LEU A 29 18.78 -6.68 11.16
N HIS A 30 20.06 -7.05 11.20
CA HIS A 30 20.49 -8.36 11.67
C HIS A 30 20.10 -8.59 13.12
N ALA A 31 20.45 -7.67 14.03
CA ALA A 31 20.11 -7.77 15.45
C ALA A 31 18.58 -7.85 15.68
N ALA A 32 17.81 -7.05 14.94
CA ALA A 32 16.35 -7.12 15.00
C ALA A 32 15.80 -8.46 14.50
N SER A 33 16.41 -9.04 13.46
CA SER A 33 16.02 -10.35 12.93
C SER A 33 16.28 -11.46 13.95
N GLU A 34 17.47 -11.47 14.59
CA GLU A 34 17.80 -12.41 15.67
C GLU A 34 16.82 -12.29 16.84
N LEU A 35 16.48 -11.06 17.25
CA LEU A 35 15.47 -10.83 18.28
C LEU A 35 14.09 -11.35 17.87
N ALA A 36 13.67 -11.12 16.63
CA ALA A 36 12.36 -11.60 16.15
C ALA A 36 12.28 -13.14 16.12
N LEU A 37 13.38 -13.82 15.77
CA LEU A 37 13.48 -15.28 15.76
C LEU A 37 13.59 -15.88 17.17
N GLY A 38 14.23 -15.17 18.10
CA GLY A 38 14.42 -15.63 19.49
C GLY A 38 13.19 -15.45 20.38
N LEU A 39 12.22 -14.62 19.98
CA LEU A 39 10.99 -14.39 20.75
C LEU A 39 9.91 -15.42 20.41
N ARG A 40 9.29 -15.99 21.43
CA ARG A 40 8.04 -16.75 21.24
C ARG A 40 6.92 -15.75 20.90
N PRO A 41 6.26 -15.87 19.73
CA PRO A 41 5.16 -15.01 19.38
C PRO A 41 3.95 -15.20 20.32
N PRO A 42 3.19 -14.14 20.62
CA PRO A 42 1.94 -14.27 21.35
C PRO A 42 0.87 -14.99 20.50
N ALA A 43 -0.07 -15.65 21.17
CA ALA A 43 -1.11 -16.42 20.51
C ALA A 43 -1.94 -15.57 19.54
N GLY A 44 -2.11 -16.06 18.30
CA GLY A 44 -2.84 -15.37 17.23
C GLY A 44 -2.01 -14.35 16.44
N ALA A 45 -0.73 -14.14 16.79
CA ALA A 45 0.20 -13.25 16.09
C ALA A 45 1.40 -14.00 15.47
N GLU A 46 1.38 -15.34 15.44
CA GLU A 46 2.47 -16.18 14.96
C GLU A 46 2.83 -15.85 13.50
N ILE A 47 1.80 -15.67 12.66
CA ILE A 47 1.99 -15.31 11.25
C ILE A 47 2.62 -13.92 11.14
N ALA A 48 2.10 -12.93 11.87
CA ALA A 48 2.64 -11.56 11.83
C ALA A 48 4.11 -11.51 12.32
N HIS A 49 4.45 -12.31 13.32
CA HIS A 49 5.84 -12.46 13.78
C HIS A 49 6.74 -13.13 12.74
N ALA A 50 6.27 -14.20 12.09
CA ALA A 50 7.00 -14.86 11.02
C ALA A 50 7.22 -13.94 9.81
N GLU A 51 6.19 -13.17 9.43
CA GLU A 51 6.29 -12.14 8.39
C GLU A 51 7.31 -11.06 8.75
N LEU A 52 7.35 -10.62 10.01
CA LEU A 52 8.33 -9.65 10.47
C LEU A 52 9.75 -10.21 10.41
N ALA A 53 9.98 -11.43 10.87
CA ALA A 53 11.29 -12.08 10.81
C ALA A 53 11.78 -12.22 9.35
N ALA A 54 10.91 -12.67 8.44
CA ALA A 54 11.21 -12.79 7.02
C ALA A 54 11.48 -11.42 6.37
N ALA A 55 10.69 -10.39 6.69
CA ALA A 55 10.90 -9.04 6.17
C ALA A 55 12.23 -8.45 6.64
N LEU A 56 12.62 -8.68 7.90
CA LEU A 56 13.89 -8.21 8.46
C LEU A 56 15.09 -8.88 7.76
N ALA A 57 15.03 -10.20 7.54
CA ALA A 57 16.05 -10.91 6.79
C ALA A 57 16.17 -10.38 5.35
N GLY A 58 15.04 -10.25 4.65
CA GLY A 58 15.03 -9.71 3.28
C GLY A 58 15.55 -8.27 3.18
N ALA A 59 15.26 -7.42 4.18
CA ALA A 59 15.81 -6.07 4.23
C ALA A 59 17.31 -6.05 4.52
N ARG A 60 17.80 -6.96 5.38
CA ARG A 60 19.25 -7.13 5.64
C ARG A 60 19.98 -7.50 4.35
N ASP A 61 19.47 -8.49 3.63
CA ASP A 61 20.12 -9.02 2.43
C ASP A 61 20.11 -7.97 1.30
N ALA A 62 18.99 -7.28 1.07
CA ALA A 62 18.93 -6.18 0.11
C ALA A 62 19.83 -4.98 0.50
N THR A 63 20.03 -4.74 1.80
CA THR A 63 20.97 -3.70 2.28
C THR A 63 22.42 -4.11 2.04
N ALA A 64 22.74 -5.39 2.20
CA ALA A 64 24.06 -5.93 1.89
C ALA A 64 24.37 -5.81 0.39
N GLU A 65 23.42 -6.16 -0.47
CA GLU A 65 23.56 -6.07 -1.93
C GLU A 65 23.77 -4.63 -2.39
N ILE A 66 23.00 -3.66 -1.87
CA ILE A 66 23.23 -2.25 -2.17
C ILE A 66 24.59 -1.77 -1.66
N ALA A 67 25.02 -2.18 -0.47
CA ALA A 67 26.33 -1.78 0.05
C ALA A 67 27.46 -2.29 -0.86
N GLU A 68 27.39 -3.56 -1.29
CA GLU A 68 28.38 -4.15 -2.19
C GLU A 68 28.42 -3.44 -3.54
N VAL A 69 27.27 -3.19 -4.15
CA VAL A 69 27.18 -2.52 -5.46
C VAL A 69 27.62 -1.06 -5.37
N LEU A 70 27.29 -0.36 -4.28
CA LEU A 70 27.71 1.02 -4.07
C LEU A 70 29.23 1.10 -3.85
N GLU A 71 29.82 0.18 -3.09
CA GLU A 71 31.27 0.14 -2.85
C GLU A 71 32.09 -0.14 -4.11
N HIS A 72 31.62 -1.03 -5.00
CA HIS A 72 32.39 -1.47 -6.17
C HIS A 72 31.98 -0.82 -7.50
N GLY A 73 30.73 -0.39 -7.62
CA GLY A 73 30.13 0.13 -8.85
C GLY A 73 29.59 1.56 -8.75
N GLY A 74 29.58 2.13 -7.54
CA GLY A 74 29.10 3.46 -7.25
C GLY A 74 27.59 3.67 -7.44
N GLY A 75 27.12 4.90 -7.22
CA GLY A 75 25.70 5.23 -7.19
C GLY A 75 24.92 4.91 -8.48
N ILE A 76 25.57 4.98 -9.64
CA ILE A 76 24.96 4.64 -10.94
C ILE A 76 24.68 3.12 -11.04
N ALA A 77 25.58 2.29 -10.54
CA ALA A 77 25.37 0.84 -10.51
C ALA A 77 24.30 0.44 -9.49
N ALA A 78 24.15 1.19 -8.40
CA ALA A 78 23.16 0.95 -7.36
C ALA A 78 21.74 1.43 -7.75
N GLU A 79 21.61 2.39 -8.67
CA GLU A 79 20.33 3.00 -9.07
C GLU A 79 19.21 1.98 -9.41
N PRO A 80 19.49 0.90 -10.17
CA PRO A 80 18.48 -0.12 -10.50
C PRO A 80 17.98 -0.92 -9.29
N LEU A 81 18.78 -1.05 -8.23
CA LEU A 81 18.45 -1.82 -7.02
C LEU A 81 17.68 -0.99 -5.99
N LEU A 82 17.71 0.35 -6.09
CA LEU A 82 17.04 1.23 -5.14
C LEU A 82 15.54 0.93 -4.96
N PRO A 83 14.74 0.63 -6.01
CA PRO A 83 13.33 0.28 -5.83
C PRO A 83 13.13 -0.97 -4.97
N GLU A 84 13.93 -2.00 -5.20
CA GLU A 84 13.84 -3.26 -4.47
C GLU A 84 14.25 -3.10 -3.01
N TRP A 85 15.38 -2.42 -2.75
CA TRP A 85 15.84 -2.12 -1.40
C TRP A 85 14.82 -1.29 -0.62
N ARG A 86 14.28 -0.22 -1.23
CA ARG A 86 13.20 0.56 -0.61
C ARG A 86 11.99 -0.32 -0.32
N GLY A 87 11.61 -1.18 -1.26
CA GLY A 87 10.53 -2.14 -1.09
C GLY A 87 10.74 -3.08 0.10
N ALA A 88 11.96 -3.58 0.30
CA ALA A 88 12.32 -4.42 1.44
C ALA A 88 12.18 -3.67 2.78
N LEU A 89 12.67 -2.42 2.86
CA LEU A 89 12.50 -1.58 4.05
C LEU A 89 11.02 -1.24 4.33
N PHE A 90 10.21 -1.01 3.28
CA PHE A 90 8.78 -0.80 3.42
C PHE A 90 8.06 -2.06 3.94
N ARG A 91 8.45 -3.26 3.50
CA ARG A 91 7.91 -4.52 4.02
C ARG A 91 8.21 -4.69 5.51
N VAL A 92 9.41 -4.33 5.97
CA VAL A 92 9.73 -4.31 7.42
C VAL A 92 8.79 -3.36 8.16
N ARG A 93 8.60 -2.13 7.66
CA ARG A 93 7.68 -1.17 8.28
C ARG A 93 6.25 -1.70 8.33
N LEU A 94 5.77 -2.32 7.25
CA LEU A 94 4.44 -2.90 7.19
C LEU A 94 4.28 -4.07 8.16
N ALA A 95 5.25 -4.99 8.21
CA ALA A 95 5.23 -6.12 9.13
C ALA A 95 5.24 -5.65 10.60
N ARG A 96 6.03 -4.63 10.93
CA ARG A 96 6.01 -4.01 12.27
C ARG A 96 4.64 -3.46 12.64
N LEU A 97 3.94 -2.83 11.71
CA LEU A 97 2.58 -2.34 11.93
C LEU A 97 1.58 -3.49 12.15
N ARG A 98 1.73 -4.60 11.43
CA ARG A 98 0.88 -5.80 11.62
C ARG A 98 1.11 -6.48 12.96
N VAL A 99 2.35 -6.50 13.46
CA VAL A 99 2.66 -7.00 14.81
C VAL A 99 2.12 -6.07 15.89
N ALA A 100 2.25 -4.74 15.70
CA ALA A 100 1.77 -3.75 16.68
C ALA A 100 0.24 -3.65 16.75
N THR A 101 -0.43 -3.87 15.62
CA THR A 101 -1.88 -3.90 15.51
C THR A 101 -2.29 -5.24 14.92
N PRO A 102 -2.29 -6.33 15.71
CA PRO A 102 -2.75 -7.62 15.25
C PRO A 102 -4.20 -7.46 14.78
N LYS A 103 -4.41 -7.42 13.47
CA LYS A 103 -5.75 -7.50 12.93
C LYS A 103 -6.19 -8.93 13.24
N SER A 104 -7.15 -9.08 14.14
CA SER A 104 -7.91 -10.32 14.24
C SER A 104 -8.36 -10.63 12.83
N LEU A 105 -7.78 -11.65 12.19
CA LEU A 105 -8.36 -12.18 10.97
C LEU A 105 -9.80 -12.52 11.39
N PRO A 106 -10.82 -11.94 10.74
CA PRO A 106 -12.16 -12.46 10.91
C PRO A 106 -12.02 -13.97 10.68
N ALA A 107 -12.38 -14.78 11.67
CA ALA A 107 -12.51 -16.22 11.44
C ALA A 107 -13.33 -16.34 10.16
N GLU A 108 -12.80 -16.99 9.11
CA GLU A 108 -13.54 -17.15 7.87
C GLU A 108 -14.95 -17.60 8.25
N PRO A 109 -15.99 -16.78 8.02
CA PRO A 109 -17.32 -17.29 8.16
C PRO A 109 -17.40 -18.38 7.12
N ALA A 110 -17.63 -19.63 7.55
CA ALA A 110 -17.87 -20.78 6.68
C ALA A 110 -19.17 -20.64 5.86
N THR A 111 -19.69 -19.43 5.74
CA THR A 111 -20.91 -19.07 5.04
C THR A 111 -20.50 -18.12 3.93
N GLU A 112 -20.46 -18.65 2.70
CA GLU A 112 -20.43 -17.81 1.51
C GLU A 112 -21.56 -16.78 1.63
N PRO A 113 -21.29 -15.47 1.41
CA PRO A 113 -22.36 -14.49 1.36
C PRO A 113 -23.32 -14.89 0.22
N GLU A 114 -24.61 -15.06 0.55
CA GLU A 114 -25.61 -15.34 -0.47
C GLU A 114 -25.51 -14.29 -1.59
N PRO A 115 -25.57 -14.70 -2.87
CA PRO A 115 -25.50 -13.76 -3.96
C PRO A 115 -26.62 -12.72 -3.80
N PRO A 116 -26.33 -11.42 -3.98
CA PRO A 116 -27.36 -10.38 -3.89
C PRO A 116 -28.48 -10.72 -4.87
N ALA A 117 -29.73 -10.58 -4.41
CA ALA A 117 -30.89 -10.87 -5.23
C ALA A 117 -30.79 -10.09 -6.55
N ARG A 118 -30.97 -10.79 -7.68
CA ARG A 118 -30.78 -10.25 -9.05
C ARG A 118 -31.56 -8.95 -9.31
N GLY A 119 -32.62 -8.70 -8.55
CA GLY A 119 -33.41 -7.45 -8.57
C GLY A 119 -32.66 -6.22 -8.06
N ASP A 120 -31.80 -6.35 -7.05
CA ASP A 120 -31.12 -5.22 -6.42
C ASP A 120 -30.01 -4.67 -7.31
N ALA A 121 -29.28 -5.55 -8.00
CA ALA A 121 -28.26 -5.16 -8.98
C ALA A 121 -28.87 -4.47 -10.21
N LEU A 122 -30.04 -4.93 -10.68
CA LEU A 122 -30.76 -4.30 -11.79
C LEU A 122 -31.32 -2.93 -11.39
N ALA A 123 -31.90 -2.81 -10.20
CA ALA A 123 -32.39 -1.54 -9.67
C ALA A 123 -31.25 -0.51 -9.54
N ALA A 124 -30.11 -0.89 -8.98
CA ALA A 124 -28.94 -0.02 -8.86
C ALA A 124 -28.41 0.44 -10.22
N THR A 125 -28.34 -0.48 -11.19
CA THR A 125 -27.86 -0.17 -12.56
C THR A 125 -28.79 0.80 -13.28
N LEU A 126 -30.12 0.60 -13.18
CA LEU A 126 -31.10 1.50 -13.78
C LEU A 126 -31.10 2.88 -13.11
N LEU A 127 -30.91 2.95 -11.80
CA LEU A 127 -30.82 4.20 -11.06
C LEU A 127 -29.57 5.00 -11.47
N ALA A 128 -28.42 4.33 -11.61
CA ALA A 128 -27.16 4.95 -12.03
C ALA A 128 -27.23 5.47 -13.48
N LEU A 129 -27.80 4.68 -14.40
CA LEU A 129 -28.00 5.08 -15.79
C LEU A 129 -28.98 6.26 -15.92
N GLY A 130 -30.09 6.22 -15.18
CA GLY A 130 -31.07 7.31 -15.13
C GLY A 130 -30.47 8.60 -14.55
N GLY A 131 -29.71 8.50 -13.46
CA GLY A 131 -29.00 9.62 -12.86
C GLY A 131 -27.99 10.28 -13.82
N ALA A 132 -27.22 9.46 -14.56
CA ALA A 132 -26.25 9.94 -15.53
C ALA A 132 -26.91 10.66 -16.73
N THR A 133 -28.06 10.17 -17.21
CA THR A 133 -28.80 10.81 -18.32
C THR A 133 -29.43 12.13 -17.90
N VAL A 134 -30.03 12.20 -16.70
CA VAL A 134 -30.60 13.44 -16.15
C VAL A 134 -29.52 14.50 -15.90
N PHE A 135 -28.36 14.08 -15.39
CA PHE A 135 -27.18 14.95 -15.21
C PHE A 135 -26.72 15.56 -16.54
N ALA A 136 -26.53 14.73 -17.58
CA ALA A 136 -26.01 15.18 -18.88
C ALA A 136 -27.00 16.13 -19.58
N ALA A 137 -28.30 15.83 -19.53
CA ALA A 137 -29.34 16.69 -20.07
C ALA A 137 -29.41 18.05 -19.33
N GLY A 138 -29.34 18.03 -17.99
CA GLY A 138 -29.35 19.24 -17.16
C GLY A 138 -28.12 20.14 -17.40
N ALA A 139 -26.94 19.54 -17.54
CA ALA A 139 -25.70 20.25 -17.84
C ALA A 139 -25.74 20.94 -19.22
N THR A 140 -26.34 20.30 -20.22
CA THR A 140 -26.45 20.84 -21.59
C THR A 140 -27.38 22.06 -21.66
N LEU A 141 -28.39 22.12 -20.78
CA LEU A 141 -29.38 23.20 -20.71
C LEU A 141 -29.02 24.30 -19.68
N GLN A 142 -27.86 24.23 -19.02
CA GLN A 142 -27.40 25.17 -17.97
C GLN A 142 -28.39 25.37 -16.80
N LEU A 143 -29.26 24.38 -16.54
CA LEU A 143 -30.26 24.44 -15.46
C LEU A 143 -29.68 23.85 -14.16
N TRP A 144 -29.11 24.70 -13.33
CA TRP A 144 -28.40 24.31 -12.09
C TRP A 144 -29.19 23.40 -11.13
N PRO A 145 -30.54 23.49 -10.95
CA PRO A 145 -31.27 22.62 -10.04
C PRO A 145 -31.36 21.17 -10.55
N VAL A 146 -31.36 20.99 -11.87
CA VAL A 146 -31.51 19.68 -12.53
C VAL A 146 -30.23 18.86 -12.40
N TRP A 147 -29.07 19.51 -12.46
CA TRP A 147 -27.78 18.86 -12.24
C TRP A 147 -27.61 18.38 -10.78
N ALA A 148 -28.01 19.20 -9.80
CA ALA A 148 -27.99 18.83 -8.38
C ALA A 148 -28.89 17.63 -8.07
N LEU A 149 -30.08 17.55 -8.69
CA LEU A 149 -30.98 16.40 -8.57
C LEU A 149 -30.36 15.11 -9.14
N GLY A 150 -29.66 15.22 -10.29
CA GLY A 150 -28.92 14.09 -10.89
C GLY A 150 -27.83 13.55 -9.98
N LEU A 151 -27.04 14.43 -9.34
CA LEU A 151 -26.03 14.04 -8.36
C LEU A 151 -26.64 13.34 -7.13
N ALA A 152 -27.77 13.85 -6.63
CA ALA A 152 -28.47 13.25 -5.48
C ALA A 152 -29.01 11.84 -5.80
N LEU A 153 -29.51 11.62 -7.01
CA LEU A 153 -29.95 10.29 -7.46
C LEU A 153 -28.79 9.30 -7.59
N VAL A 154 -27.66 9.73 -8.15
CA VAL A 154 -26.44 8.91 -8.23
C VAL A 154 -25.91 8.55 -6.84
N ALA A 155 -25.85 9.53 -5.92
CA ALA A 155 -25.43 9.29 -4.54
C ALA A 155 -26.39 8.34 -3.79
N SER A 156 -27.70 8.45 -4.04
CA SER A 156 -28.70 7.54 -3.45
C SER A 156 -28.54 6.10 -3.94
N GLY A 157 -28.16 5.90 -5.21
CA GLY A 157 -27.85 4.56 -5.73
C GLY A 157 -26.66 3.90 -5.03
N LEU A 158 -25.64 4.68 -4.66
CA LEU A 158 -24.49 4.18 -3.89
C LEU A 158 -24.87 3.80 -2.45
N LEU A 159 -25.82 4.50 -1.83
CA LEU A 159 -26.32 4.17 -0.49
C LEU A 159 -27.14 2.87 -0.47
N VAL A 160 -27.89 2.58 -1.54
CA VAL A 160 -28.66 1.33 -1.68
C VAL A 160 -27.72 0.12 -1.88
N TYR A 161 -26.54 0.31 -2.48
CA TYR A 161 -25.53 -0.73 -2.65
C TYR A 161 -24.57 -0.88 -1.45
N SER A 162 -24.77 -0.16 -0.34
CA SER A 162 -23.86 -0.28 0.79
C SER A 162 -23.92 -1.72 1.36
N PRO A 163 -22.82 -2.49 1.32
CA PRO A 163 -22.79 -3.81 1.95
C PRO A 163 -23.01 -3.60 3.46
N ARG A 164 -24.00 -4.30 4.03
CA ARG A 164 -24.11 -4.40 5.49
C ARG A 164 -22.85 -5.11 6.01
N PRO A 165 -22.32 -4.69 7.17
CA PRO A 165 -21.00 -5.10 7.67
C PRO A 165 -20.89 -6.60 7.94
#